data_AF-M1AL52-F1
#
_entry.id   AF-M1AL52-F1
#
_cell.length_a   1.000
_cell.length_b   1.000
_cell.length_c   1.000
_cell.angle_alpha   90.00
_cell.angle_beta   90.00
_cell.angle_gamma   90.00
#
_symmetry.space_group_name_H-M   'P 1'
#
loop_
_entity.id
_entity.type
_entity.pdbx_description
1 polymer ?
#
loop_
_entity_poly.entity_id
_entity_poly.type
_entity_poly.pdbx_seq_one_letter_code
_entity_poly.pdbx_strand_id
1 'polypeptide(L)' 'MTKVVGKNGCFSIEKMELAYPKSKLVDEIDAKTFIINLRAVLEGLLINHFGSKIAKEVCARTLLKSGDFNMEES' A
#
# COMPACT_ATOMS: atom_id res chain seq x y z
N MET A 1 -4.74 11.27 -14.55
CA MET A 1 -4.96 10.43 -15.75
C MET A 1 -5.57 11.22 -16.89
N THR A 2 -6.61 12.01 -16.64
CA THR A 2 -7.22 12.97 -17.60
C THR A 2 -6.20 13.79 -18.39
N LYS A 3 -5.24 14.44 -17.72
CA LYS A 3 -4.17 15.23 -18.38
C LYS A 3 -3.29 14.41 -19.34
N VAL A 4 -3.04 13.14 -19.03
CA VAL A 4 -2.19 12.27 -19.87
C VAL A 4 -2.98 11.84 -21.10
N VAL A 5 -4.22 11.39 -20.93
CA VAL A 5 -5.10 10.99 -22.04
C VAL A 5 -5.40 12.17 -22.98
N GLY A 6 -5.67 13.35 -22.42
CA GLY A 6 -5.89 14.56 -23.21
C GLY A 6 -4.68 14.99 -24.03
N LYS A 7 -3.45 14.73 -23.54
CA LYS A 7 -2.22 14.97 -24.31
C LYS A 7 -1.93 13.89 -25.35
N ASN A 8 -2.31 12.64 -25.06
CA ASN A 8 -2.13 11.51 -25.96
C ASN A 8 -2.95 11.69 -27.25
N GLY A 9 -4.22 12.10 -27.13
CA GLY A 9 -5.10 12.31 -28.28
C GLY A 9 -5.59 11.04 -28.97
N CYS A 10 -5.05 9.86 -28.62
CA CYS A 10 -5.48 8.56 -29.17
C CYS A 10 -6.65 7.90 -28.42
N PHE A 11 -7.05 8.41 -27.25
CA PHE A 11 -8.17 7.86 -26.49
C PHE A 11 -9.11 8.98 -26.02
N SER A 12 -10.39 8.67 -25.99
CA SER A 12 -11.43 9.50 -25.38
C SER A 12 -11.84 8.89 -24.04
N ILE A 13 -11.96 9.70 -23.00
CA ILE A 13 -12.47 9.26 -21.70
C ILE A 13 -13.98 9.33 -21.73
N GLU A 14 -14.66 8.20 -21.81
CA GLU A 14 -16.12 8.13 -21.72
C GLU A 14 -16.61 8.26 -20.27
N LYS A 15 -15.92 7.60 -19.33
CA LYS A 15 -16.22 7.64 -17.90
C LYS A 15 -14.95 7.52 -17.07
N MET A 16 -14.84 8.32 -16.01
CA MET A 16 -13.79 8.18 -15.01
C MET A 16 -14.39 8.46 -13.64
N GLU A 17 -14.30 7.48 -12.76
CA GLU A 17 -14.85 7.55 -11.40
C GLU A 17 -13.76 7.24 -10.38
N LEU A 18 -13.84 7.91 -9.24
CA LEU A 18 -13.09 7.50 -8.07
C LEU A 18 -13.86 6.36 -7.42
N ALA A 19 -13.34 5.14 -7.54
CA ALA A 19 -13.73 4.09 -6.63
C ALA A 19 -13.20 4.47 -5.25
N TYR A 20 -14.06 4.58 -4.25
CA TYR A 20 -13.67 4.67 -2.85
C TYR A 20 -13.64 3.25 -2.30
N PRO A 21 -12.47 2.59 -2.20
CA PRO A 21 -12.40 1.18 -1.82
C PRO A 21 -12.52 0.99 -0.29
N LYS A 22 -12.64 2.07 0.49
CA LYS A 22 -12.96 2.03 1.92
C LYS A 22 -14.48 1.74 2.05
N SER A 23 -15.00 0.73 2.75
CA SER A 23 -14.39 -0.28 3.60
C SER A 23 -15.46 -1.30 4.06
N LYS A 24 -15.35 -2.59 3.70
CA LYS A 24 -15.66 -3.72 4.63
C LYS A 24 -14.51 -3.90 5.64
N LEU A 25 -13.91 -2.78 6.01
CA LEU A 25 -12.51 -2.63 6.43
C LEU A 25 -12.46 -1.81 7.73
N VAL A 26 -13.62 -1.33 8.20
CA VAL A 26 -13.81 -0.65 9.48
C VAL A 26 -14.07 -1.66 10.61
N ASP A 27 -14.37 -2.92 10.29
CA ASP A 27 -14.44 -3.97 11.32
C ASP A 27 -13.18 -4.82 11.42
N GLU A 28 -12.48 -5.17 10.32
CA GLU A 28 -11.27 -6.02 10.46
C GLU A 28 -10.46 -6.17 9.15
N ILE A 29 -9.68 -5.17 8.73
CA ILE A 29 -8.37 -5.58 8.19
C ILE A 29 -7.43 -5.47 9.36
N ASP A 30 -7.14 -6.64 9.94
CA ASP A 30 -6.02 -6.83 10.85
C ASP A 30 -4.84 -6.05 10.27
N ALA A 31 -4.33 -5.07 11.02
CA ALA A 31 -3.24 -4.19 10.61
C ALA A 31 -2.08 -4.99 9.98
N LYS A 32 -1.88 -6.21 10.46
CA LYS A 32 -0.95 -7.19 9.89
C LYS A 32 -1.19 -7.50 8.41
N THR A 33 -2.43 -7.74 8.00
CA THR A 33 -2.80 -8.01 6.59
C THR A 33 -2.51 -6.79 5.72
N PHE A 34 -2.77 -5.59 6.22
CA PHE A 34 -2.41 -4.36 5.52
C PHE A 34 -0.88 -4.24 5.35
N ILE A 35 -0.10 -4.48 6.41
CA ILE A 35 1.37 -4.41 6.34
C ILE A 35 1.96 -5.50 5.44
N ILE A 36 1.40 -6.71 5.42
CA ILE A 36 1.84 -7.78 4.50
C ILE A 36 1.64 -7.35 3.04
N ASN A 37 0.48 -6.79 2.70
CA ASN A 37 0.23 -6.27 1.35
C ASN A 37 1.18 -5.12 1.00
N LEU A 38 1.40 -4.20 1.94
CA LEU A 38 2.33 -3.09 1.75
C LEU A 38 3.77 -3.60 1.50
N ARG A 39 4.21 -4.61 2.25
CA ARG A 39 5.49 -5.27 2.05
C ARG A 39 5.59 -5.90 0.66
N ALA A 40 4.59 -6.67 0.23
CA ALA A 40 4.61 -7.32 -1.08
C ALA A 40 4.77 -6.34 -2.24
N VAL A 41 4.18 -5.14 -2.12
CA VAL A 41 4.28 -4.08 -3.14
C VAL A 41 5.62 -3.34 -3.08
N LEU A 42 6.19 -3.12 -1.89
CA LEU A 42 7.35 -2.24 -1.70
C LEU A 42 8.68 -2.95 -1.56
N GLU A 43 8.72 -4.22 -1.12
CA GLU A 43 9.98 -4.91 -0.78
C GLU A 43 10.94 -4.96 -1.97
N GLY A 44 10.45 -5.23 -3.18
CA GLY A 44 11.30 -5.22 -4.39
C GLY A 44 11.93 -3.85 -4.67
N LEU A 45 11.17 -2.76 -4.50
CA LEU A 45 11.67 -1.40 -4.66
C LEU A 45 12.72 -1.05 -3.60
N LEU A 46 12.45 -1.42 -2.35
CA LEU A 46 13.36 -1.22 -1.22
C LEU A 46 14.67 -2.01 -1.39
N ILE A 47 14.58 -3.26 -1.87
CA ILE A 47 15.76 -4.08 -2.17
C ILE A 47 16.59 -3.43 -3.28
N ASN A 48 15.96 -2.97 -4.35
CA ASN A 48 16.66 -2.37 -5.48
C ASN A 48 17.40 -1.08 -5.09
N HIS A 49 16.83 -0.29 -4.17
CA HIS A 49 17.41 1.00 -3.79
C HIS A 49 18.40 0.92 -2.61
N PHE A 50 18.08 0.13 -1.58
CA PHE A 50 18.83 0.09 -0.32
C PHE A 50 19.55 -1.24 -0.07
N GLY A 51 19.33 -2.24 -0.92
CA GLY A 51 19.82 -3.60 -0.70
C GLY A 51 18.95 -4.40 0.27
N SER A 52 19.13 -5.72 0.21
CA SER A 52 18.25 -6.69 0.88
C SER A 52 18.25 -6.62 2.39
N LYS A 53 19.38 -6.26 3.01
CA LYS A 53 19.50 -6.15 4.47
C LYS A 53 18.61 -5.04 5.03
N ILE A 54 18.66 -3.85 4.43
CA ILE A 54 17.88 -2.69 4.88
C ILE A 54 16.40 -2.91 4.61
N ALA A 55 16.05 -3.42 3.42
CA ALA A 55 14.66 -3.69 3.05
C ALA A 55 13.97 -4.67 4.04
N LYS A 56 14.64 -5.78 4.38
CA LYS A 56 14.11 -6.76 5.34
C LYS A 56 13.93 -6.18 6.74
N GLU A 57 14.90 -5.38 7.21
CA GLU A 57 14.85 -4.74 8.54
C GLU A 57 13.67 -3.75 8.64
N VAL A 58 13.47 -2.91 7.61
CA VAL A 58 12.36 -1.95 7.58
C VAL A 58 11.02 -2.68 7.61
N CYS A 59 10.82 -3.68 6.75
CA CYS A 59 9.59 -4.46 6.73
C CYS A 59 9.33 -5.19 8.05
N ALA A 60 10.37 -5.74 8.69
CA ALA A 60 10.26 -6.41 9.98
C ALA A 60 9.84 -5.44 11.10
N ARG A 61 10.47 -4.26 11.18
CA ARG A 61 10.11 -3.22 12.18
C ARG A 61 8.69 -2.72 11.99
N THR A 62 8.25 -2.53 10.75
CA THR A 62 6.87 -2.10 10.46
C THR A 62 5.85 -3.17 10.85
N LEU A 63 6.14 -4.45 10.62
CA LEU A 63 5.29 -5.56 11.06
C LEU A 63 5.20 -5.64 12.59
N LEU A 64 6.33 -5.56 13.29
CA LEU A 64 6.35 -5.60 14.77
C LEU A 64 5.56 -4.44 15.37
N LYS A 65 5.81 -3.21 14.89
CA LYS A 65 5.10 -2.02 15.37
C LYS A 65 3.59 -2.10 15.12
N SER A 66 3.15 -2.77 14.05
CA SER A 66 1.71 -2.98 13.79
C SER A 66 1.04 -3.96 14.77
N GLY A 67 1.81 -4.83 15.45
CA GLY A 67 1.30 -5.67 16.52
C GLY A 67 1.16 -4.92 17.85
N ASP A 68 2.05 -3.97 18.14
CA ASP A 68 2.03 -3.18 19.37
C ASP A 68 0.82 -2.21 19.44
N PHE A 69 0.39 -1.67 18.31
CA PHE A 69 -0.81 -0.82 18.24
C PHE A 69 -2.11 -1.54 18.63
N ASN A 70 -2.15 -2.88 18.59
CA ASN A 70 -3.32 -3.67 19.00
C ASN A 70 -3.36 -3.94 20.51
N MET A 71 -2.30 -3.62 21.27
CA MET A 71 -2.23 -3.84 22.72
C MET A 71 -2.48 -2.58 23.56
N GLU A 72 -2.55 -1.40 22.93
CA GLU A 72 -2.74 -0.12 23.64
C GLU A 72 -4.23 0.30 23.76
N GLU A 73 -5.15 -0.45 23.12
CA GLU A 73 -6.61 -0.29 23.24
C GLU A 73 -7.30 -1.55 23.81
N SER A 74 -6.84 -2.08 24.95
CA SER A 74 -7.56 -3.15 25.69
C SER A 74 -7.55 -2.90 27.20
#